data_AF-A0A3Q2FYJ8-F1
#
_entry.id   AF-A0A3Q2FYJ8-F1
#
_cell.length_a   1.000
_cell.length_b   1.000
_cell.length_c   1.000
_cell.angle_alpha   90.00
_cell.angle_beta   90.00
_cell.angle_gamma   90.00
#
_symmetry.space_group_name_H-M   'P 1'
#
loop_
_entity.id
_entity.type
_entity.pdbx_description
1 polymer ?
#
loop_
_entity_poly.entity_id
_entity_poly.type
_entity_poly.pdbx_seq_one_letter_code
_entity_poly.pdbx_strand_id
1 'polypeptide(L)'
;GKRSDFHKENLIQLRRLQQELGGRKIPFLGPSARGFQQLWDSSYSGLALRKSCSLPAELHSRVQAALLTLRRKGCLLKDLVRIRDRDVFTAVSRALVGEPGHTYRYLDTRLFAIPWHSEDTEVKRQNCCDPDLRDACKALWELNTFLCSDVSQIKEGDREDSKNSEGGDSESRQSEEGDTESKHSEEWDIESKHSEEGGSGCSQPSSPQACTGPVKFNVTLLNYMDPAQMSHLKEEPYYGMGKMAVGWHHDENLITHSPVAVYNYSCHDDKGKVKEKRERKSIKKIFDLLKKNGRGECSEGGSGEKSCWRIGLKVAWDIHTPGLMLPLESGDCYYMRDDLNSTHQHCVLAGETPRFSSTHRVAECSKGTLTYIQSRCQEALSNLHTDPETGSHSLVTLQPTALQHCEEIHNEVEFEWLRQYWFQGQRYARFCSWWSRPMEQLEKDWKLMETMTMLFLATVEEEGQEEEGRREMAETLLSALTDRHQQRQTWRDRCHSSLAQTLPPEEAPVDRPFWGVDDPGMPLPFDLAEIISRVESLLWR
;
A
#
# COMPACT_ATOMS: atom_id res chain seq x y z
N GLY A 1 8.45 -13.06 -12.39
CA GLY A 1 9.15 -12.47 -13.55
C GLY A 1 9.48 -11.00 -13.38
N LYS A 2 8.57 -10.08 -13.73
CA LYS A 2 8.86 -8.64 -13.94
C LYS A 2 9.41 -7.84 -12.73
N ARG A 3 9.05 -8.20 -11.49
CA ARG A 3 9.48 -7.48 -10.26
C ARG A 3 10.94 -7.75 -9.87
N SER A 4 11.47 -8.93 -10.23
CA SER A 4 12.89 -9.28 -10.07
C SER A 4 13.77 -8.37 -10.92
N ASP A 5 13.35 -8.13 -12.17
CA ASP A 5 14.18 -7.41 -13.13
C ASP A 5 14.17 -5.90 -12.86
N PHE A 6 13.02 -5.33 -12.47
CA PHE A 6 12.95 -3.95 -11.95
C PHE A 6 13.83 -3.74 -10.70
N HIS A 7 13.89 -4.71 -9.79
CA HIS A 7 14.75 -4.60 -8.61
C HIS A 7 16.24 -4.70 -8.98
N LYS A 8 16.60 -5.54 -9.95
CA LYS A 8 17.97 -5.65 -10.49
C LYS A 8 18.43 -4.36 -11.17
N GLU A 9 17.59 -3.75 -12.01
CA GLU A 9 17.91 -2.48 -12.68
C GLU A 9 18.13 -1.34 -11.67
N ASN A 10 17.24 -1.21 -10.70
CA ASN A 10 17.37 -0.24 -9.61
C ASN A 10 18.63 -0.47 -8.77
N LEU A 11 19.05 -1.72 -8.56
CA LEU A 11 20.30 -2.04 -7.86
C LEU A 11 21.55 -1.65 -8.68
N ILE A 12 21.52 -1.84 -10.00
CA ILE A 12 22.60 -1.42 -10.90
C ILE A 12 22.71 0.10 -10.87
N GLN A 13 21.58 0.80 -11.02
CA GLN A 13 21.53 2.26 -10.98
C GLN A 13 22.00 2.80 -9.62
N LEU A 14 21.54 2.19 -8.51
CA LEU A 14 21.99 2.57 -7.18
C LEU A 14 23.51 2.41 -7.00
N ARG A 15 24.09 1.28 -7.45
CA ARG A 15 25.55 1.05 -7.37
C ARG A 15 26.33 2.07 -8.18
N ARG A 16 25.85 2.42 -9.38
CA ARG A 16 26.46 3.44 -10.23
C ARG A 16 26.47 4.81 -9.55
N LEU A 17 25.32 5.24 -9.03
CA LEU A 17 25.20 6.53 -8.33
C LEU A 17 26.07 6.56 -7.05
N GLN A 18 26.17 5.45 -6.32
CA GLN A 18 27.05 5.36 -5.15
C GLN A 18 28.54 5.48 -5.52
N GLN A 19 28.95 4.92 -6.66
CA GLN A 19 30.31 5.08 -7.19
C GLN A 19 30.58 6.54 -7.59
N GLU A 20 29.66 7.18 -8.31
CA GLU A 20 29.76 8.60 -8.69
C GLU A 20 29.81 9.53 -7.48
N LEU A 21 29.01 9.25 -6.44
CA LEU A 21 28.98 10.04 -5.23
C LEU A 21 30.30 9.97 -4.46
N GLY A 22 31.07 8.89 -4.62
CA GLY A 22 32.43 8.76 -4.07
C GLY A 22 32.52 8.97 -2.55
N GLY A 23 31.44 8.63 -1.82
CA GLY A 23 31.33 8.83 -0.36
C GLY A 23 31.09 10.27 0.09
N ARG A 24 30.90 11.22 -0.84
CA ARG A 24 30.52 12.60 -0.52
C ARG A 24 29.06 12.65 -0.06
N LYS A 25 28.73 13.58 0.84
CA LYS A 25 27.34 13.83 1.20
C LYS A 25 26.72 14.83 0.23
N ILE A 26 25.49 14.57 -0.21
CA ILE A 26 24.68 15.51 -0.98
C ILE A 26 24.15 16.56 0.00
N PRO A 27 24.12 17.87 -0.33
CA PRO A 27 23.51 18.87 0.54
C PRO A 27 22.00 18.64 0.71
N PHE A 28 21.45 19.09 1.83
CA PHE A 28 20.01 19.18 2.04
C PHE A 28 19.63 20.53 2.64
N LEU A 29 18.39 20.97 2.42
CA LEU A 29 17.86 22.22 2.95
C LEU A 29 16.68 21.94 3.89
N GLY A 30 16.73 22.56 5.07
CA GLY A 30 15.59 22.69 5.98
C GLY A 30 15.02 24.12 5.95
N PRO A 31 13.90 24.39 6.64
CA PRO A 31 13.19 25.67 6.57
C PRO A 31 14.04 26.89 6.93
N SER A 32 15.04 26.71 7.79
CA SER A 32 15.97 27.76 8.23
C SER A 32 17.03 28.13 7.17
N ALA A 33 17.21 27.31 6.13
CA ALA A 33 18.27 27.47 5.14
C ALA A 33 17.88 28.45 4.02
N ARG A 34 18.84 29.27 3.58
CA ARG A 34 18.65 30.14 2.41
C ARG A 34 18.43 29.30 1.16
N GLY A 35 17.40 29.65 0.36
CA GLY A 35 17.05 28.93 -0.86
C GLY A 35 16.10 27.74 -0.65
N PHE A 36 15.70 27.45 0.59
CA PHE A 36 14.76 26.38 0.90
C PHE A 36 13.43 26.51 0.15
N GLN A 37 12.80 27.69 0.20
CA GLN A 37 11.52 27.91 -0.48
C GLN A 37 11.65 27.76 -2.00
N GLN A 38 12.71 28.31 -2.58
CA GLN A 38 12.99 28.18 -4.01
C GLN A 38 13.15 26.72 -4.42
N LEU A 39 13.89 25.91 -3.65
CA LEU A 39 14.04 24.48 -3.88
C LEU A 39 12.70 23.75 -3.80
N TRP A 40 11.88 24.09 -2.80
CA TRP A 40 10.55 23.49 -2.66
C TRP A 40 9.70 23.80 -3.89
N ASP A 41 9.57 25.07 -4.26
CA ASP A 41 8.74 25.51 -5.37
C ASP A 41 9.21 24.95 -6.72
N SER A 42 10.52 24.80 -6.94
CA SER A 42 11.06 24.34 -8.21
C SER A 42 11.11 22.82 -8.37
N SER A 43 11.42 22.10 -7.30
CA SER A 43 11.80 20.68 -7.37
C SER A 43 10.91 19.77 -6.54
N TYR A 44 10.13 20.31 -5.61
CA TYR A 44 9.27 19.54 -4.71
C TYR A 44 7.84 20.12 -4.66
N SER A 45 7.36 20.75 -5.73
CA SER A 45 6.05 21.44 -5.81
C SER A 45 4.84 20.53 -5.53
N GLY A 46 4.97 19.23 -5.80
CA GLY A 46 3.96 18.24 -5.43
C GLY A 46 3.80 18.04 -3.92
N LEU A 47 4.72 18.54 -3.09
CA LEU A 47 4.65 18.48 -1.64
C LEU A 47 3.88 19.68 -1.07
N ALA A 48 2.88 19.43 -0.23
CA ALA A 48 2.19 20.48 0.51
C ALA A 48 2.23 20.20 2.02
N LEU A 49 2.36 21.25 2.84
CA LEU A 49 2.32 21.17 4.30
C LEU A 49 1.15 22.00 4.83
N ARG A 50 0.36 21.40 5.71
CA ARG A 50 -0.74 22.00 6.46
C ARG A 50 -0.42 21.91 7.94
N LYS A 51 -0.23 23.06 8.58
CA LYS A 51 0.10 23.12 10.01
C LYS A 51 -1.09 22.67 10.85
N SER A 52 -0.83 22.17 12.04
CA SER A 52 -1.86 21.73 13.00
C SER A 52 -3.06 22.69 13.16
N CYS A 53 -2.89 24.01 13.06
CA CYS A 53 -4.02 24.94 13.16
C CYS A 53 -5.08 24.82 12.05
N SER A 54 -4.84 24.05 10.98
CA SER A 54 -5.79 23.87 9.88
C SER A 54 -6.86 22.79 10.12
N LEU A 55 -6.63 21.84 11.04
CA LEU A 55 -7.63 20.82 11.37
C LEU A 55 -8.52 21.32 12.52
N PRO A 56 -9.83 21.03 12.52
CA PRO A 56 -10.69 21.35 13.66
C PRO A 56 -10.17 20.75 14.97
N ALA A 57 -10.11 21.55 16.04
CA ALA A 57 -9.54 21.14 17.32
C ALA A 57 -10.23 19.91 17.95
N GLU A 58 -11.54 19.77 17.74
CA GLU A 58 -12.30 18.60 18.18
C GLU A 58 -11.92 17.34 17.39
N LEU A 59 -11.72 17.46 16.07
CA LEU A 59 -11.25 16.35 15.24
C LEU A 59 -9.84 15.93 15.63
N HIS A 60 -8.92 16.88 15.86
CA HIS A 60 -7.59 16.60 16.41
C HIS A 60 -7.66 15.75 17.69
N SER A 61 -8.46 16.19 18.65
CA SER A 61 -8.58 15.54 19.95
C SER A 61 -9.09 14.11 19.82
N ARG A 62 -10.10 13.89 18.96
CA ARG A 62 -10.66 12.56 18.69
C ARG A 62 -9.67 11.64 17.97
N VAL A 63 -8.96 12.14 16.96
CA VAL A 63 -7.94 11.36 16.23
C VAL A 63 -6.77 10.97 17.15
N GLN A 64 -6.27 11.88 17.97
CA GLN A 64 -5.18 11.58 18.92
C GLN A 64 -5.64 10.53 19.95
N ALA A 65 -6.86 10.67 20.49
CA ALA A 65 -7.44 9.68 21.38
C ALA A 65 -7.61 8.31 20.70
N ALA A 66 -8.05 8.29 19.44
CA ALA A 66 -8.19 7.08 18.64
C ALA A 66 -6.86 6.34 18.47
N LEU A 67 -5.79 7.05 18.09
CA LEU A 67 -4.44 6.49 17.95
C LEU A 67 -3.91 5.90 19.26
N LEU A 68 -4.16 6.58 20.39
CA LEU A 68 -3.80 6.08 21.71
C LEU A 68 -4.63 4.86 22.12
N THR A 69 -5.92 4.82 21.79
CA THR A 69 -6.80 3.66 22.02
C THR A 69 -6.34 2.44 21.22
N LEU A 70 -6.04 2.60 19.93
CA LEU A 70 -5.49 1.55 19.08
C LEU A 70 -4.18 0.97 19.64
N ARG A 71 -3.30 1.84 20.15
CA ARG A 71 -2.07 1.41 20.83
C ARG A 71 -2.37 0.63 22.11
N ARG A 72 -3.26 1.13 22.97
CA ARG A 72 -3.64 0.46 24.24
C ARG A 72 -4.25 -0.92 24.01
N LYS A 73 -5.01 -1.08 22.91
CA LYS A 73 -5.59 -2.37 22.52
C LYS A 73 -4.61 -3.33 21.82
N GLY A 74 -3.38 -2.88 21.55
CA GLY A 74 -2.36 -3.70 20.88
C GLY A 74 -2.62 -3.92 19.39
N CYS A 75 -3.38 -3.03 18.73
CA CYS A 75 -3.71 -3.17 17.31
C CYS A 75 -2.52 -2.85 16.37
N LEU A 76 -1.50 -2.13 16.86
CA LEU A 76 -0.32 -1.76 16.06
C LEU A 76 0.80 -2.78 16.28
N LEU A 77 1.13 -3.52 15.23
CA LEU A 77 2.07 -4.64 15.29
C LEU A 77 3.19 -4.47 14.29
N LYS A 78 4.36 -5.04 14.57
CA LYS A 78 5.45 -5.08 13.59
C LYS A 78 5.10 -6.10 12.52
N ASP A 79 5.38 -5.76 11.26
CA ASP A 79 5.14 -6.64 10.14
C ASP A 79 6.41 -7.46 9.88
N LEU A 80 6.23 -8.77 9.70
CA LEU A 80 7.29 -9.66 9.23
C LEU A 80 7.28 -9.64 7.71
N VAL A 81 8.12 -8.78 7.13
CA VAL A 81 8.15 -8.51 5.68
C VAL A 81 9.35 -9.18 5.02
N ARG A 82 9.31 -9.38 3.70
CA ARG A 82 10.41 -9.95 2.93
C ARG A 82 11.15 -8.86 2.16
N ILE A 83 12.43 -8.64 2.48
CA ILE A 83 13.29 -7.69 1.77
C ILE A 83 14.53 -8.45 1.29
N ARG A 84 14.74 -8.50 -0.04
CA ARG A 84 15.87 -9.22 -0.67
C ARG A 84 16.00 -10.67 -0.17
N ASP A 85 14.88 -11.39 -0.19
CA ASP A 85 14.79 -12.79 0.24
C ASP A 85 15.15 -13.06 1.70
N ARG A 86 15.07 -12.04 2.55
CA ARG A 86 15.21 -12.18 3.99
C ARG A 86 13.97 -11.66 4.68
N ASP A 87 13.44 -12.45 5.59
CA ASP A 87 12.41 -12.00 6.51
C ASP A 87 13.02 -11.00 7.49
N VAL A 88 12.35 -9.87 7.70
CA VAL A 88 12.77 -8.81 8.62
C VAL A 88 11.55 -8.20 9.29
N PHE A 89 11.69 -7.81 10.55
CA PHE A 89 10.67 -6.99 11.21
C PHE A 89 10.80 -5.54 10.79
N THR A 90 9.65 -4.90 10.58
CA THR A 90 9.59 -3.46 10.44
C THR A 90 10.00 -2.79 11.75
N ALA A 91 10.73 -1.67 11.65
CA ALA A 91 11.05 -0.85 12.82
C ALA A 91 9.79 -0.23 13.46
N VAL A 92 8.83 0.09 12.60
CA VAL A 92 7.55 0.73 12.93
C VAL A 92 6.47 -0.32 13.11
N SER A 93 5.63 -0.16 14.12
CA SER A 93 4.40 -0.94 14.31
C SER A 93 3.25 -0.32 13.51
N ARG A 94 2.43 -1.15 12.87
CA ARG A 94 1.41 -0.72 11.91
C ARG A 94 0.05 -1.36 12.13
N ALA A 95 -0.96 -0.68 11.63
CA ALA A 95 -2.32 -1.20 11.47
C ALA A 95 -2.92 -0.59 10.19
N LEU A 96 -3.65 -1.39 9.41
CA LEU A 96 -4.39 -0.90 8.25
C LEU A 96 -5.85 -0.66 8.67
N VAL A 97 -6.35 0.54 8.42
CA VAL A 97 -7.77 0.90 8.62
C VAL A 97 -8.31 1.41 7.30
N GLY A 98 -9.54 1.09 6.92
CA GLY A 98 -10.07 1.55 5.63
C GLY A 98 -11.44 0.99 5.28
N GLU A 99 -11.75 1.02 3.99
CA GLU A 99 -13.01 0.49 3.48
C GLU A 99 -13.14 -1.01 3.78
N PRO A 100 -14.35 -1.49 4.15
CA PRO A 100 -14.60 -2.91 4.36
C PRO A 100 -14.17 -3.75 3.15
N GLY A 101 -13.49 -4.86 3.41
CA GLY A 101 -13.03 -5.78 2.36
C GLY A 101 -11.82 -5.30 1.57
N HIS A 102 -11.23 -4.15 1.87
CA HIS A 102 -10.04 -3.67 1.17
C HIS A 102 -8.75 -4.19 1.80
N THR A 103 -7.72 -4.32 0.97
CA THR A 103 -6.38 -4.72 1.37
C THR A 103 -5.34 -3.76 0.81
N TYR A 104 -4.15 -3.73 1.42
CA TYR A 104 -3.02 -2.93 0.93
C TYR A 104 -1.76 -3.79 0.93
N ARG A 105 -1.12 -3.94 -0.23
CA ARG A 105 0.11 -4.74 -0.36
C ARG A 105 1.34 -3.85 -0.38
N TYR A 106 2.32 -4.22 0.44
CA TYR A 106 3.65 -3.60 0.41
C TYR A 106 4.70 -4.63 0.86
N LEU A 107 5.90 -4.59 0.28
CA LEU A 107 7.00 -5.50 0.66
C LEU A 107 6.56 -6.98 0.72
N ASP A 108 5.80 -7.40 -0.29
CA ASP A 108 5.26 -8.76 -0.42
C ASP A 108 4.29 -9.22 0.70
N THR A 109 3.79 -8.28 1.49
CA THR A 109 2.84 -8.51 2.58
C THR A 109 1.53 -7.81 2.28
N ARG A 110 0.42 -8.55 2.29
CA ARG A 110 -0.94 -8.00 2.15
C ARG A 110 -1.51 -7.71 3.53
N LEU A 111 -1.69 -6.43 3.84
CA LEU A 111 -2.41 -6.01 5.04
C LEU A 111 -3.92 -5.99 4.78
N PHE A 112 -4.70 -6.41 5.78
CA PHE A 112 -6.16 -6.48 5.71
C PHE A 112 -6.76 -5.34 6.51
N ALA A 113 -7.66 -4.57 5.90
CA ALA A 113 -8.18 -3.37 6.54
C ALA A 113 -9.09 -3.73 7.72
N ILE A 114 -8.82 -3.15 8.89
CA ILE A 114 -9.85 -3.02 9.92
C ILE A 114 -10.88 -2.04 9.35
N PRO A 115 -12.14 -2.45 9.17
CA PRO A 115 -13.15 -1.59 8.56
C PRO A 115 -13.34 -0.34 9.42
N TRP A 116 -13.30 0.82 8.81
CA TRP A 116 -13.75 2.04 9.47
C TRP A 116 -15.27 2.10 9.55
N HIS A 117 -15.78 3.02 10.37
CA HIS A 117 -17.21 3.16 10.62
C HIS A 117 -17.69 4.55 10.20
N SER A 118 -18.64 4.60 9.27
CA SER A 118 -19.40 5.79 8.90
C SER A 118 -20.75 5.81 9.59
N GLU A 119 -21.46 6.94 9.52
CA GLU A 119 -22.82 7.06 10.06
C GLU A 119 -23.79 6.02 9.47
N ASP A 120 -23.66 5.69 8.18
CA ASP A 120 -24.48 4.67 7.50
C ASP A 120 -24.23 3.25 8.03
N THR A 121 -23.01 2.96 8.51
CA THR A 121 -22.68 1.66 9.10
C THR A 121 -23.23 1.49 10.52
N GLU A 122 -23.56 2.57 11.23
CA GLU A 122 -24.21 2.50 12.55
C GLU A 122 -25.64 1.96 12.45
N VAL A 123 -26.33 2.24 11.34
CA VAL A 123 -27.69 1.71 11.06
C VAL A 123 -27.68 0.20 10.85
N LYS A 124 -26.56 -0.37 10.36
CA LYS A 124 -26.38 -1.81 10.12
C LYS A 124 -25.71 -2.57 11.28
N ARG A 125 -25.47 -1.93 12.44
CA ARG A 125 -24.84 -2.49 13.68
C ARG A 125 -24.09 -3.81 13.47
N GLN A 126 -23.07 -3.81 12.63
CA GLN A 126 -22.21 -4.97 12.47
C GLN A 126 -21.24 -4.97 13.65
N ASN A 127 -21.50 -5.78 14.68
CA ASN A 127 -20.63 -5.91 15.86
C ASN A 127 -19.35 -6.68 15.50
N CYS A 128 -18.49 -6.11 14.64
CA CYS A 128 -17.21 -6.72 14.28
C CYS A 128 -16.11 -6.39 15.28
N CYS A 129 -16.26 -5.36 16.10
CA CYS A 129 -15.28 -4.93 17.10
C CYS A 129 -15.95 -4.33 18.34
N ASP A 130 -15.16 -4.12 19.38
CA ASP A 130 -15.63 -3.46 20.60
C ASP A 130 -15.90 -1.95 20.41
N PRO A 131 -16.71 -1.31 21.27
CA PRO A 131 -17.12 0.09 21.11
C PRO A 131 -15.96 1.08 21.03
N ASP A 132 -14.91 0.92 21.83
CA ASP A 132 -13.78 1.85 21.85
C ASP A 132 -12.98 1.79 20.55
N LEU A 133 -12.82 0.57 20.00
CA LEU A 133 -12.16 0.37 18.71
C LEU A 133 -13.02 0.94 17.57
N ARG A 134 -14.33 0.71 17.62
CA ARG A 134 -15.29 1.27 16.65
C ARG A 134 -15.20 2.80 16.62
N ASP A 135 -15.20 3.45 17.77
CA ASP A 135 -15.13 4.91 17.89
C ASP A 135 -13.77 5.44 17.39
N ALA A 136 -12.68 4.71 17.66
CA ALA A 136 -11.35 5.04 17.13
C ALA A 136 -11.32 4.96 15.60
N CYS A 137 -11.87 3.89 15.02
CA CYS A 137 -12.00 3.70 13.58
C CYS A 137 -12.93 4.75 12.93
N LYS A 138 -14.00 5.19 13.62
CA LYS A 138 -14.85 6.30 13.19
C LYS A 138 -14.09 7.62 13.13
N ALA A 139 -13.30 7.96 14.15
CA ALA A 139 -12.48 9.17 14.14
C ALA A 139 -11.46 9.20 12.99
N LEU A 140 -10.91 8.04 12.61
CA LEU A 140 -10.02 7.91 11.46
C LEU A 140 -10.76 8.06 10.12
N TRP A 141 -12.01 7.62 10.03
CA TRP A 141 -12.87 7.88 8.87
C TRP A 141 -13.19 9.38 8.74
N GLU A 142 -13.50 10.07 9.83
CA GLU A 142 -13.74 11.52 9.80
C GLU A 142 -12.48 12.29 9.39
N LEU A 143 -11.31 11.87 9.88
CA LEU A 143 -10.03 12.40 9.39
C LEU A 143 -9.87 12.16 7.89
N ASN A 144 -10.20 10.95 7.41
CA ASN A 144 -10.15 10.63 5.99
C ASN A 144 -11.04 11.56 5.17
N THR A 145 -12.28 11.79 5.61
CA THR A 145 -13.23 12.71 4.98
C THR A 145 -12.67 14.12 4.91
N PHE A 146 -12.09 14.64 6.00
CA PHE A 146 -11.42 15.93 5.99
C PHE A 146 -10.29 16.00 4.96
N LEU A 147 -9.39 15.00 4.95
CA LEU A 147 -8.23 15.00 4.07
C LEU A 147 -8.60 14.87 2.59
N CYS A 148 -9.67 14.12 2.26
CA CYS A 148 -10.23 14.05 0.91
C CYS A 148 -10.72 15.43 0.41
N SER A 149 -11.36 16.21 1.29
CA SER A 149 -11.78 17.57 0.96
C SER A 149 -10.60 18.54 0.84
N ASP A 150 -9.66 18.51 1.80
CA ASP A 150 -8.52 19.44 1.84
C ASP A 150 -7.59 19.23 0.63
N VAL A 151 -7.28 17.98 0.25
CA VAL A 151 -6.45 17.71 -0.94
C VAL A 151 -7.10 18.17 -2.24
N SER A 152 -8.44 18.15 -2.31
CA SER A 152 -9.19 18.64 -3.48
C SER A 152 -9.10 20.17 -3.58
N GLN A 153 -9.20 20.87 -2.45
CA GLN A 153 -9.05 22.33 -2.39
C GLN A 153 -7.62 22.79 -2.72
N ILE A 154 -6.59 22.04 -2.29
CA ILE A 154 -5.19 22.32 -2.65
C ILE A 154 -4.98 22.25 -4.18
N LYS A 155 -5.62 21.29 -4.86
CA LYS A 155 -5.54 21.16 -6.33
C LYS A 155 -6.21 22.33 -7.06
N GLU A 156 -7.22 22.96 -6.48
CA GLU A 156 -7.93 24.09 -7.08
C GLU A 156 -7.16 25.41 -6.92
N GLY A 157 -6.56 25.66 -5.75
CA GLY A 157 -5.74 26.86 -5.51
C GLY A 157 -4.56 27.01 -6.48
N ASP A 158 -3.86 25.90 -6.78
CA ASP A 158 -2.74 25.91 -7.73
C ASP A 158 -3.19 26.16 -9.19
N ARG A 159 -4.45 25.84 -9.53
CA ARG A 159 -5.03 26.10 -10.87
C ARG A 159 -5.45 27.55 -11.05
N GLU A 160 -5.85 28.26 -10.00
CA GLU A 160 -6.17 29.69 -10.06
C GLU A 160 -4.90 30.55 -10.13
N ASP A 161 -3.85 30.19 -9.39
CA ASP A 161 -2.54 30.85 -9.50
C ASP A 161 -1.92 30.67 -10.89
N SER A 162 -2.20 29.55 -11.56
CA SER A 162 -1.79 29.31 -12.96
C SER A 162 -2.60 30.11 -14.00
N LYS A 163 -3.77 30.66 -13.64
CA LYS A 163 -4.57 31.53 -14.52
C LYS A 163 -4.28 33.02 -14.33
N ASN A 164 -3.68 33.40 -13.20
CA ASN A 164 -3.34 34.79 -12.89
C ASN A 164 -1.98 35.25 -13.43
N SER A 165 -1.28 34.43 -14.24
CA SER A 165 0.00 34.82 -14.87
C SER A 165 -0.10 35.35 -16.30
N GLU A 166 -1.30 35.56 -16.84
CA GLU A 166 -1.50 36.29 -18.10
C GLU A 166 -2.32 37.56 -17.87
N GLY A 167 -1.72 38.52 -17.16
CA GLY A 167 -2.19 39.90 -17.09
C GLY A 167 -1.44 40.78 -18.08
N GLY A 168 -1.99 40.95 -19.27
CA GLY A 168 -1.61 41.98 -20.24
C GLY A 168 -2.86 42.69 -20.76
N ASP A 169 -2.96 43.99 -20.49
CA ASP A 169 -4.07 44.92 -20.78
C ASP A 169 -4.80 44.73 -22.11
N SER A 170 -6.13 44.89 -22.11
CA SER A 170 -6.80 45.97 -22.85
C SER A 170 -8.32 46.02 -22.61
N GLU A 171 -8.86 47.22 -22.82
CA GLU A 171 -10.12 47.76 -22.35
C GLU A 171 -11.41 47.14 -22.94
N SER A 172 -12.47 47.37 -22.17
CA SER A 172 -13.89 47.24 -22.48
C SER A 172 -14.33 47.67 -23.88
N ARG A 173 -15.23 46.89 -24.49
CA ARG A 173 -16.50 47.36 -25.09
C ARG A 173 -17.45 46.21 -25.40
N GLN A 174 -18.68 46.34 -24.90
CA GLN A 174 -19.85 45.55 -25.28
C GLN A 174 -20.35 45.98 -26.67
N SER A 175 -20.76 45.03 -27.50
CA SER A 175 -21.89 45.17 -28.44
C SER A 175 -22.32 43.81 -28.99
N GLU A 176 -23.61 43.74 -29.28
CA GLU A 176 -24.48 42.59 -29.53
C GLU A 176 -24.35 41.93 -30.92
N GLU A 177 -24.94 40.71 -30.98
CA GLU A 177 -25.65 40.06 -32.09
C GLU A 177 -25.00 39.87 -33.48
N GLY A 178 -25.15 38.65 -34.02
CA GLY A 178 -24.89 38.39 -35.44
C GLY A 178 -24.76 36.91 -35.79
N ASP A 179 -25.90 36.29 -36.03
CA ASP A 179 -26.11 34.96 -36.62
C ASP A 179 -25.44 34.80 -38.01
N THR A 180 -24.90 33.63 -38.35
CA THR A 180 -25.09 32.89 -39.63
C THR A 180 -24.01 31.84 -39.95
N GLU A 181 -24.51 30.63 -40.20
CA GLU A 181 -24.01 29.49 -40.97
C GLU A 181 -22.96 29.71 -42.08
N SER A 182 -22.09 28.70 -42.27
CA SER A 182 -21.98 27.87 -43.50
C SER A 182 -20.55 27.57 -44.03
N LYS A 183 -20.19 26.28 -43.93
CA LYS A 183 -19.62 25.37 -44.96
C LYS A 183 -18.16 25.45 -45.45
N HIS A 184 -17.58 24.22 -45.45
CA HIS A 184 -16.72 23.53 -46.46
C HIS A 184 -15.41 24.22 -46.89
N SER A 185 -14.33 23.54 -47.26
CA SER A 185 -14.04 22.17 -47.73
C SER A 185 -12.51 21.97 -47.61
N GLU A 186 -12.02 20.78 -47.20
CA GLU A 186 -11.31 19.77 -48.04
C GLU A 186 -9.96 20.26 -48.59
N GLU A 187 -8.86 19.50 -48.64
CA GLU A 187 -8.57 18.10 -48.97
C GLU A 187 -7.05 17.94 -48.62
N TRP A 188 -6.44 16.79 -48.35
CA TRP A 188 -6.04 15.75 -49.31
C TRP A 188 -5.70 14.46 -48.55
N ASP A 189 -6.50 13.43 -48.78
CA ASP A 189 -6.08 12.03 -48.76
C ASP A 189 -5.30 11.71 -50.05
N ILE A 190 -4.44 10.69 -50.04
CA ILE A 190 -4.37 9.68 -51.11
C ILE A 190 -3.93 8.34 -50.48
N GLU A 191 -4.80 7.35 -50.73
CA GLU A 191 -4.81 5.95 -50.34
C GLU A 191 -3.77 5.06 -51.06
N SER A 192 -3.52 3.87 -50.51
CA SER A 192 -3.79 2.57 -51.18
C SER A 192 -3.49 1.42 -50.19
N LYS A 193 -4.47 0.68 -49.62
CA LYS A 193 -5.21 -0.51 -50.14
C LYS A 193 -4.27 -1.60 -50.67
N HIS A 194 -4.28 -2.88 -50.27
CA HIS A 194 -5.31 -3.87 -49.86
C HIS A 194 -4.65 -4.90 -48.88
N SER A 195 -5.28 -5.84 -48.16
CA SER A 195 -6.49 -6.66 -48.35
C SER A 195 -6.91 -7.30 -47.01
N GLU A 196 -8.20 -7.62 -46.88
CA GLU A 196 -8.85 -8.33 -45.77
C GLU A 196 -8.38 -9.78 -45.61
N GLU A 197 -8.24 -10.24 -44.36
CA GLU A 197 -8.63 -11.59 -43.89
C GLU A 197 -8.71 -11.60 -42.34
N GLY A 198 -9.67 -12.36 -41.80
CA GLY A 198 -10.25 -12.16 -40.48
C GLY A 198 -9.41 -12.53 -39.25
N GLY A 199 -9.86 -12.08 -38.08
CA GLY A 199 -9.22 -12.38 -36.80
C GLY A 199 -9.88 -11.68 -35.62
N SER A 200 -10.66 -12.43 -34.87
CA SER A 200 -11.44 -12.03 -33.69
C SER A 200 -10.56 -11.55 -32.52
N GLY A 201 -11.00 -10.45 -31.89
CA GLY A 201 -10.96 -10.20 -30.44
C GLY A 201 -9.64 -10.43 -29.67
N CYS A 202 -8.84 -9.38 -29.54
CA CYS A 202 -7.83 -9.27 -28.47
C CYS A 202 -8.11 -8.02 -27.64
N SER A 203 -8.61 -8.23 -26.42
CA SER A 203 -8.74 -7.20 -25.39
C SER A 203 -7.34 -6.71 -24.98
N GLN A 204 -7.00 -5.49 -25.38
CA GLN A 204 -5.83 -4.77 -24.87
C GLN A 204 -5.98 -4.57 -23.35
N PRO A 205 -4.88 -4.67 -22.57
CA PRO A 205 -4.92 -4.34 -21.15
C PRO A 205 -5.26 -2.85 -20.98
N SER A 206 -6.29 -2.57 -20.18
CA SER A 206 -6.75 -1.22 -19.89
C SER A 206 -5.60 -0.30 -19.45
N SER A 207 -5.56 0.90 -20.02
CA SER A 207 -4.64 1.97 -19.63
C SER A 207 -4.67 2.20 -18.10
N PRO A 208 -3.56 2.67 -17.49
CA PRO A 208 -3.54 2.97 -16.06
C PRO A 208 -4.67 3.96 -15.74
N GLN A 209 -5.58 3.59 -14.84
CA GLN A 209 -6.62 4.49 -14.38
C GLN A 209 -5.97 5.71 -13.72
N ALA A 210 -5.88 6.82 -14.45
CA ALA A 210 -5.50 8.09 -13.88
C ALA A 210 -6.62 8.57 -12.94
N CYS A 211 -6.27 9.16 -11.79
CA CYS A 211 -7.24 9.78 -10.89
C CYS A 211 -7.89 11.01 -11.55
N THR A 212 -9.01 10.82 -12.26
CA THR A 212 -9.75 11.89 -12.95
C THR A 212 -10.95 12.44 -12.17
N GLY A 213 -11.22 11.90 -10.96
CA GLY A 213 -12.33 12.33 -10.09
C GLY A 213 -11.90 12.89 -8.72
N PRO A 214 -12.87 13.26 -7.86
CA PRO A 214 -12.60 13.68 -6.48
C PRO A 214 -11.77 12.62 -5.76
N VAL A 215 -10.75 13.05 -5.04
CA VAL A 215 -9.85 12.12 -4.35
C VAL A 215 -10.63 11.41 -3.25
N LYS A 216 -10.60 10.08 -3.30
CA LYS A 216 -11.18 9.22 -2.27
C LYS A 216 -10.11 8.26 -1.77
N PHE A 217 -9.47 8.62 -0.68
CA PHE A 217 -8.62 7.70 0.05
C PHE A 217 -9.48 6.52 0.55
N ASN A 218 -9.08 5.30 0.23
CA ASN A 218 -9.82 4.07 0.55
C ASN A 218 -9.20 3.32 1.75
N VAL A 219 -7.97 3.64 2.13
CA VAL A 219 -7.30 3.10 3.31
C VAL A 219 -6.38 4.13 3.96
N THR A 220 -6.08 3.94 5.24
CA THR A 220 -4.97 4.57 5.95
C THR A 220 -4.07 3.53 6.60
N LEU A 221 -2.76 3.66 6.37
CA LEU A 221 -1.74 2.89 7.05
C LEU A 221 -1.27 3.66 8.28
N LEU A 222 -1.67 3.18 9.44
CA LEU A 222 -1.24 3.74 10.71
C LEU A 222 0.17 3.27 11.03
N ASN A 223 0.97 4.17 11.59
CA ASN A 223 2.35 3.92 11.97
C ASN A 223 2.57 4.39 13.41
N TYR A 224 3.28 3.61 14.21
CA TYR A 224 3.73 3.98 15.55
C TYR A 224 5.18 3.53 15.78
N MET A 225 5.97 4.41 16.39
CA MET A 225 7.31 4.06 16.86
C MET A 225 7.65 4.83 18.13
N ASP A 226 8.27 4.15 19.07
CA ASP A 226 8.90 4.74 20.25
C ASP A 226 10.43 4.69 20.07
N PRO A 227 11.10 5.81 19.75
CA PRO A 227 12.55 5.84 19.58
C PRO A 227 13.33 5.30 20.78
N ALA A 228 12.81 5.46 22.00
CA ALA A 228 13.47 5.01 23.22
C ALA A 228 13.45 3.47 23.37
N GLN A 229 12.54 2.79 22.68
CA GLN A 229 12.45 1.32 22.67
C GLN A 229 13.22 0.69 21.50
N MET A 230 13.87 1.51 20.66
CA MET A 230 14.61 1.04 19.50
C MET A 230 16.10 0.96 19.83
N SER A 231 16.67 -0.24 19.77
CA SER A 231 18.09 -0.47 20.03
C SER A 231 18.99 0.15 18.95
N HIS A 232 18.59 0.04 17.68
CA HIS A 232 19.33 0.58 16.54
C HIS A 232 18.39 1.09 15.46
N LEU A 233 18.56 2.36 15.07
CA LEU A 233 17.99 2.95 13.87
C LEU A 233 19.13 3.22 12.88
N LYS A 234 18.87 3.00 11.60
CA LYS A 234 19.86 3.24 10.54
C LYS A 234 20.03 4.74 10.33
N GLU A 235 21.26 5.20 10.15
CA GLU A 235 21.54 6.56 9.71
C GLU A 235 21.15 6.74 8.24
N GLU A 236 20.66 7.92 7.90
CA GLU A 236 20.38 8.30 6.53
C GLU A 236 21.70 8.34 5.72
N PRO A 237 21.79 7.60 4.59
CA PRO A 237 23.07 7.28 3.97
C PRO A 237 23.66 8.36 3.05
N TYR A 238 22.88 9.33 2.56
CA TYR A 238 23.32 10.20 1.45
C TYR A 238 23.51 11.67 1.83
N TYR A 239 22.63 12.20 2.66
CA TYR A 239 22.55 13.63 3.02
C TYR A 239 23.06 13.88 4.44
N GLY A 240 23.08 12.86 5.29
CA GLY A 240 23.38 13.00 6.71
C GLY A 240 22.23 13.62 7.50
N MET A 241 20.98 13.33 7.11
CA MET A 241 19.77 13.86 7.75
C MET A 241 19.50 13.25 9.15
N GLY A 242 20.23 12.19 9.53
CA GLY A 242 20.13 11.53 10.84
C GLY A 242 19.42 10.18 10.79
N LYS A 243 18.98 9.68 11.95
CA LYS A 243 18.38 8.36 12.10
C LYS A 243 17.02 8.25 11.41
N MET A 244 16.83 7.18 10.64
CA MET A 244 15.58 6.90 9.93
C MET A 244 14.71 5.90 10.71
N ALA A 245 13.45 6.28 10.95
CA ALA A 245 12.38 5.36 11.34
C ALA A 245 11.92 4.51 10.14
N VAL A 246 11.86 5.13 8.96
CA VAL A 246 11.57 4.49 7.68
C VAL A 246 12.58 4.99 6.66
N GLY A 247 13.26 4.07 5.98
CA GLY A 247 14.27 4.40 4.96
C GLY A 247 13.68 5.02 3.69
N TRP A 248 14.55 5.45 2.78
CA TRP A 248 14.16 5.95 1.46
C TRP A 248 13.33 4.92 0.69
N HIS A 249 12.12 5.30 0.28
CA HIS A 249 11.21 4.44 -0.48
C HIS A 249 10.24 5.27 -1.34
N HIS A 250 9.60 4.57 -2.27
CA HIS A 250 8.33 4.98 -2.87
C HIS A 250 7.22 4.21 -2.16
N ASP A 251 6.05 4.82 -2.02
CA ASP A 251 4.87 4.08 -1.60
C ASP A 251 4.41 3.13 -2.71
N GLU A 252 4.21 1.86 -2.35
CA GLU A 252 3.78 0.81 -3.26
C GLU A 252 2.25 0.72 -3.36
N ASN A 253 1.75 0.04 -4.39
CA ASN A 253 0.33 -0.32 -4.55
C ASN A 253 -0.63 0.88 -4.45
N LEU A 254 -0.28 2.00 -5.09
CA LEU A 254 -1.12 3.18 -5.20
C LEU A 254 -1.63 3.32 -6.63
N ILE A 255 -2.83 3.88 -6.79
CA ILE A 255 -3.31 4.33 -8.10
C ILE A 255 -2.32 5.36 -8.66
N THR A 256 -2.02 5.27 -9.95
CA THR A 256 -1.07 6.15 -10.62
C THR A 256 -1.46 7.62 -10.47
N HIS A 257 -0.52 8.46 -10.06
CA HIS A 257 -0.70 9.88 -9.76
C HIS A 257 -1.74 10.20 -8.66
N SER A 258 -2.11 9.20 -7.85
CA SER A 258 -2.94 9.45 -6.67
C SER A 258 -2.15 10.14 -5.58
N PRO A 259 -2.77 11.06 -4.81
CA PRO A 259 -2.09 11.70 -3.71
C PRO A 259 -1.94 10.75 -2.53
N VAL A 260 -1.08 11.13 -1.59
CA VAL A 260 -0.96 10.56 -0.25
C VAL A 260 -1.07 11.68 0.76
N ALA A 261 -1.92 11.53 1.78
CA ALA A 261 -2.09 12.50 2.84
C ALA A 261 -1.67 11.90 4.18
N VAL A 262 -0.88 12.63 4.97
CA VAL A 262 -0.32 12.10 6.21
C VAL A 262 -0.59 13.04 7.36
N TYR A 263 -1.32 12.55 8.35
CA TYR A 263 -1.48 13.21 9.66
C TYR A 263 -0.37 12.77 10.61
N ASN A 264 0.33 13.72 11.23
CA ASN A 264 1.43 13.49 12.17
C ASN A 264 0.99 13.74 13.62
N TYR A 265 1.33 12.83 14.54
CA TYR A 265 1.10 13.02 15.97
C TYR A 265 2.33 12.62 16.79
N SER A 266 3.09 13.61 17.24
CA SER A 266 4.22 13.42 18.18
C SER A 266 3.72 13.48 19.62
N CYS A 267 3.93 12.42 20.40
CA CYS A 267 3.48 12.36 21.79
C CYS A 267 4.40 13.20 22.69
N HIS A 268 3.87 14.26 23.30
CA HIS A 268 4.56 14.98 24.37
C HIS A 268 4.03 14.51 25.74
N ASP A 269 4.93 14.26 26.69
CA ASP A 269 4.53 13.95 28.06
C ASP A 269 3.80 15.15 28.68
N ASP A 270 2.51 14.99 28.95
CA ASP A 270 1.64 16.02 29.52
C ASP A 270 2.03 16.45 30.96
N LYS A 271 3.09 15.86 31.53
CA LYS A 271 3.64 16.23 32.85
C LYS A 271 4.31 17.62 32.88
N GLY A 272 4.56 18.24 31.73
CA GLY A 272 5.28 19.53 31.62
C GLY A 272 4.42 20.80 31.67
N LYS A 273 3.10 20.71 31.46
CA LYS A 273 2.22 21.90 31.26
C LYS A 273 2.16 22.87 32.45
N VAL A 274 2.56 22.45 33.65
CA VAL A 274 2.60 23.31 34.85
C VAL A 274 3.90 24.13 34.94
N LYS A 275 5.04 23.63 34.43
CA LYS A 275 6.32 24.36 34.44
C LYS A 275 6.46 25.33 33.27
N GLU A 276 5.94 24.97 32.09
CA GLU A 276 6.11 25.74 30.85
C GLU A 276 5.44 27.12 30.90
N LYS A 277 4.31 27.28 31.62
CA LYS A 277 3.67 28.60 31.82
C LYS A 277 4.52 29.57 32.65
N ARG A 278 5.40 29.06 33.52
CA ARG A 278 6.30 29.88 34.36
C ARG A 278 7.59 30.25 33.62
N GLU A 279 8.10 29.34 32.79
CA GLU A 279 9.27 29.59 31.93
C GLU A 279 8.96 30.47 30.74
N ARG A 280 7.81 30.31 30.04
CA ARG A 280 7.42 31.20 28.93
C ARG A 280 7.31 32.68 29.33
N LYS A 281 6.88 32.98 30.56
CA LYS A 281 6.87 34.36 31.10
C LYS A 281 8.27 34.90 31.36
N SER A 282 9.22 34.04 31.71
CA SER A 282 10.61 34.42 31.98
C SER A 282 11.43 34.57 30.69
N ILE A 283 11.20 33.69 29.71
CA ILE A 283 11.85 33.72 28.40
C ILE A 283 11.37 34.90 27.55
N LYS A 284 10.08 35.26 27.59
CA LYS A 284 9.57 36.44 26.88
C LYS A 284 10.24 37.74 27.36
N LYS A 285 10.55 37.82 28.66
CA LYS A 285 11.27 38.95 29.26
C LYS A 285 12.74 39.02 28.82
N ILE A 286 13.38 37.87 28.58
CA ILE A 286 14.76 37.78 28.09
C ILE A 286 14.84 38.06 26.58
N PHE A 287 13.84 37.61 25.81
CA PHE A 287 13.78 37.81 24.36
C PHE A 287 13.57 39.28 23.98
N ASP A 288 12.77 40.02 24.76
CA ASP A 288 12.60 41.47 24.58
C ASP A 288 13.88 42.27 24.93
N LEU A 289 14.76 41.70 25.75
CA LEU A 289 16.07 42.27 26.12
C LEU A 289 17.15 41.98 25.06
N LEU A 290 17.13 40.81 24.43
CA LEU A 290 18.11 40.40 23.41
C LEU A 290 17.86 41.08 22.05
N LYS A 291 16.62 41.51 21.74
CA LYS A 291 16.30 42.24 20.51
C LYS A 291 16.95 43.63 20.41
N LYS A 292 17.53 44.14 21.51
CA LYS A 292 18.18 45.47 21.54
C LYS A 292 19.68 45.46 21.23
N ASN A 293 20.37 44.32 21.21
CA ASN A 293 21.81 44.27 20.97
C ASN A 293 22.19 43.09 20.06
N GLY A 294 22.71 43.37 18.86
CA GLY A 294 23.64 42.47 18.16
C GLY A 294 23.28 42.11 16.71
N ARG A 295 23.98 42.76 15.77
CA ARG A 295 24.33 42.22 14.45
C ARG A 295 25.43 41.16 14.62
N GLY A 296 25.42 40.08 13.83
CA GLY A 296 26.64 39.32 13.53
C GLY A 296 26.50 37.80 13.45
N GLU A 297 26.66 37.30 12.21
CA GLU A 297 27.35 36.08 11.76
C GLU A 297 26.73 34.67 11.84
N CYS A 298 26.90 33.99 10.71
CA CYS A 298 26.50 32.63 10.35
C CYS A 298 27.41 31.57 11.01
N SER A 299 26.80 30.53 11.59
CA SER A 299 27.12 29.10 11.41
C SER A 299 26.57 28.30 12.60
N GLU A 300 26.29 27.02 12.33
CA GLU A 300 25.74 25.99 13.22
C GLU A 300 24.22 26.02 13.47
N GLY A 301 23.54 25.07 12.80
CA GLY A 301 22.12 24.78 13.00
C GLY A 301 21.81 24.44 14.45
N GLY A 302 20.81 25.11 15.00
CA GLY A 302 20.41 24.99 16.39
C GLY A 302 20.08 23.54 16.79
N SER A 303 20.53 23.17 17.98
CA SER A 303 20.34 21.85 18.62
C SER A 303 18.89 21.35 18.65
N GLY A 304 17.90 22.24 18.50
CA GLY A 304 16.47 21.89 18.44
C GLY A 304 16.06 21.13 17.18
N GLU A 305 16.67 21.40 16.01
CA GLU A 305 16.25 20.80 14.73
C GLU A 305 16.52 19.30 14.63
N LYS A 306 17.40 18.72 15.46
CA LYS A 306 17.73 17.27 15.47
C LYS A 306 16.80 16.43 16.34
N SER A 307 16.05 17.07 17.25
CA SER A 307 15.24 16.39 18.28
C SER A 307 13.79 16.08 17.86
N CYS A 308 13.28 16.79 16.84
CA CYS A 308 11.91 16.60 16.35
C CYS A 308 11.76 15.49 15.30
N TRP A 309 10.54 15.06 15.02
CA TRP A 309 10.26 14.19 13.88
C TRP A 309 10.32 15.00 12.58
N ARG A 310 10.84 14.40 11.50
CA ARG A 310 10.99 15.08 10.21
C ARG A 310 10.64 14.13 9.06
N ILE A 311 10.22 14.69 7.93
CA ILE A 311 10.19 13.98 6.64
C ILE A 311 11.33 14.47 5.76
N GLY A 312 12.06 13.54 5.15
CA GLY A 312 13.04 13.82 4.12
C GLY A 312 12.48 13.45 2.74
N LEU A 313 12.72 14.29 1.74
CA LEU A 313 12.42 14.01 0.34
C LEU A 313 13.68 14.18 -0.52
N LYS A 314 13.77 13.38 -1.58
CA LYS A 314 14.78 13.54 -2.62
C LYS A 314 14.24 13.13 -3.97
N VAL A 315 14.79 13.72 -5.03
CA VAL A 315 14.54 13.26 -6.40
C VAL A 315 15.07 11.81 -6.53
N ALA A 316 14.29 10.93 -7.15
CA ALA A 316 14.72 9.56 -7.38
C ALA A 316 15.89 9.52 -8.38
N TRP A 317 16.89 8.70 -8.10
CA TRP A 317 18.06 8.49 -8.98
C TRP A 317 18.91 9.73 -9.27
N ASP A 318 18.77 10.79 -8.47
CA ASP A 318 19.53 12.03 -8.60
C ASP A 318 20.46 12.24 -7.39
N ILE A 319 21.68 12.70 -7.69
CA ILE A 319 22.73 13.02 -6.71
C ILE A 319 23.10 14.51 -6.70
N HIS A 320 22.48 15.33 -7.55
CA HIS A 320 22.79 16.74 -7.74
C HIS A 320 21.78 17.64 -7.02
N THR A 321 20.48 17.32 -7.11
CA THR A 321 19.45 18.13 -6.43
C THR A 321 19.57 17.96 -4.91
N PRO A 322 19.68 19.07 -4.15
CA PRO A 322 19.69 19.00 -2.70
C PRO A 322 18.43 18.33 -2.16
N GLY A 323 18.57 17.54 -1.10
CA GLY A 323 17.42 16.95 -0.40
C GLY A 323 16.58 18.00 0.31
N LEU A 324 15.28 17.77 0.44
CA LEU A 324 14.38 18.60 1.23
C LEU A 324 14.10 17.92 2.57
N MET A 325 14.13 18.68 3.67
CA MET A 325 13.83 18.15 5.00
C MET A 325 12.84 19.06 5.71
N LEU A 326 11.72 18.50 6.16
CA LEU A 326 10.67 19.23 6.87
C LEU A 326 10.49 18.74 8.29
N PRO A 327 10.55 19.61 9.31
CA PRO A 327 10.10 19.28 10.65
C PRO A 327 8.58 19.07 10.67
N LEU A 328 8.15 18.10 11.49
CA LEU A 328 6.75 17.76 11.69
C LEU A 328 6.37 18.01 13.15
N GLU A 329 5.54 19.03 13.38
CA GLU A 329 4.93 19.27 14.68
C GLU A 329 3.73 18.35 14.91
N SER A 330 3.31 18.22 16.16
CA SER A 330 2.13 17.43 16.51
C SER A 330 0.88 18.05 15.89
N GLY A 331 0.16 17.28 15.09
CA GLY A 331 -1.05 17.69 14.37
C GLY A 331 -0.79 18.16 12.94
N ASP A 332 0.47 18.30 12.50
CA ASP A 332 0.75 18.69 11.13
C ASP A 332 0.28 17.62 10.14
N CYS A 333 -0.22 18.06 8.99
CA CYS A 333 -0.54 17.23 7.84
C CYS A 333 0.40 17.56 6.68
N TYR A 334 0.88 16.56 5.95
CA TYR A 334 1.55 16.80 4.66
C TYR A 334 0.94 15.95 3.55
N TYR A 335 1.05 16.43 2.33
CA TYR A 335 0.50 15.82 1.13
C TYR A 335 1.59 15.61 0.10
N MET A 336 1.65 14.41 -0.46
CA MET A 336 2.40 14.12 -1.69
C MET A 336 1.39 14.04 -2.81
N ARG A 337 1.46 14.96 -3.78
CA ARG A 337 0.47 15.10 -4.86
C ARG A 337 1.06 14.71 -6.21
N ASP A 338 0.17 14.55 -7.18
CA ASP A 338 0.49 14.34 -8.58
C ASP A 338 1.48 13.17 -8.77
N ASP A 339 2.61 13.40 -9.43
CA ASP A 339 3.62 12.38 -9.66
C ASP A 339 4.72 12.31 -8.58
N LEU A 340 4.59 13.06 -7.46
CA LEU A 340 5.66 13.19 -6.47
C LEU A 340 6.10 11.83 -5.92
N ASN A 341 5.16 10.93 -5.62
CA ASN A 341 5.51 9.59 -5.13
C ASN A 341 6.24 8.73 -6.17
N SER A 342 6.07 8.99 -7.48
CA SER A 342 6.78 8.29 -8.55
C SER A 342 8.13 8.92 -8.89
N THR A 343 8.24 10.25 -8.82
CA THR A 343 9.46 11.00 -9.20
C THR A 343 10.42 11.19 -8.02
N HIS A 344 9.93 11.10 -6.79
CA HIS A 344 10.70 11.32 -5.57
C HIS A 344 10.64 10.11 -4.63
N GLN A 345 11.68 9.97 -3.83
CA GLN A 345 11.72 9.08 -2.68
C GLN A 345 11.54 9.90 -1.41
N HIS A 346 10.90 9.31 -0.42
CA HIS A 346 10.77 9.93 0.90
C HIS A 346 11.26 8.98 2.00
N CYS A 347 11.67 9.56 3.13
CA CYS A 347 12.05 8.85 4.34
C CYS A 347 11.47 9.55 5.57
N VAL A 348 11.34 8.80 6.67
CA VAL A 348 10.88 9.35 7.95
C VAL A 348 12.07 9.37 8.91
N LEU A 349 12.45 10.57 9.32
CA LEU A 349 13.56 10.79 10.23
C LEU A 349 13.01 10.82 11.67
N ALA A 350 13.62 10.00 12.52
CA ALA A 350 13.19 9.80 13.89
C ALA A 350 13.51 11.04 14.75
N GLY A 351 12.53 11.47 15.53
CA GLY A 351 12.72 12.38 16.66
C GLY A 351 13.05 11.60 17.95
N GLU A 352 12.92 12.27 19.09
CA GLU A 352 13.18 11.70 20.41
C GLU A 352 11.94 11.13 21.10
N THR A 353 10.75 11.63 20.75
CA THR A 353 9.49 11.24 21.38
C THR A 353 8.78 10.12 20.62
N PRO A 354 7.89 9.34 21.27
CA PRO A 354 6.98 8.46 20.55
C PRO A 354 6.14 9.24 19.54
N ARG A 355 5.84 8.61 18.40
CA ARG A 355 5.09 9.26 17.32
C ARG A 355 4.20 8.29 16.59
N PHE A 356 3.01 8.79 16.28
CA PHE A 356 2.06 8.18 15.38
C PHE A 356 2.03 8.92 14.04
N SER A 357 1.64 8.22 12.98
CA SER A 357 1.05 8.86 11.80
C SER A 357 -0.07 8.05 11.19
N SER A 358 -1.03 8.75 10.58
CA SER A 358 -2.08 8.16 9.74
C SER A 358 -1.79 8.54 8.29
N THR A 359 -1.40 7.57 7.47
CA THR A 359 -1.01 7.77 6.07
C THR A 359 -2.13 7.28 5.15
N HIS A 360 -2.96 8.21 4.69
CA HIS A 360 -4.14 7.98 3.85
C HIS A 360 -3.74 7.83 2.38
N ARG A 361 -4.29 6.80 1.73
CA ARG A 361 -3.85 6.28 0.44
C ARG A 361 -5.04 6.00 -0.46
N VAL A 362 -4.83 6.16 -1.77
CA VAL A 362 -5.69 5.55 -2.78
C VAL A 362 -5.00 4.26 -3.21
N ALA A 363 -5.23 3.19 -2.45
CA ALA A 363 -4.66 1.88 -2.76
C ALA A 363 -5.21 1.38 -4.10
N GLU A 364 -4.31 0.86 -4.95
CA GLU A 364 -4.69 0.11 -6.14
C GLU A 364 -5.30 -1.21 -5.69
N CYS A 365 -6.62 -1.31 -5.81
CA CYS A 365 -7.41 -2.40 -5.27
C CYS A 365 -8.24 -3.14 -6.33
N SER A 366 -7.94 -2.95 -7.62
CA SER A 366 -8.58 -3.71 -8.72
C SER A 366 -8.57 -5.24 -8.49
N LYS A 367 -7.48 -5.75 -7.89
CA LYS A 367 -7.33 -7.16 -7.46
C LYS A 367 -7.18 -7.33 -5.95
N GLY A 368 -7.50 -6.28 -5.19
CA GLY A 368 -7.18 -6.15 -3.76
C GLY A 368 -8.39 -6.08 -2.84
N THR A 369 -9.57 -6.48 -3.31
CA THR A 369 -10.82 -6.43 -2.54
C THR A 369 -11.46 -7.79 -2.34
N LEU A 370 -12.19 -7.97 -1.24
CA LEU A 370 -12.92 -9.19 -0.95
C LEU A 370 -13.90 -9.53 -2.08
N THR A 371 -14.63 -8.53 -2.58
CA THR A 371 -15.57 -8.70 -3.69
C THR A 371 -14.89 -9.25 -4.94
N TYR A 372 -13.68 -8.76 -5.26
CA TYR A 372 -12.90 -9.27 -6.38
C TYR A 372 -12.61 -10.76 -6.20
N ILE A 373 -11.99 -11.16 -5.08
CA ILE A 373 -11.59 -12.57 -4.91
C ILE A 373 -12.79 -13.50 -4.79
N GLN A 374 -13.92 -13.04 -4.24
CA GLN A 374 -15.16 -13.81 -4.21
C GLN A 374 -15.73 -14.02 -5.63
N SER A 375 -15.67 -13.01 -6.50
CA SER A 375 -16.01 -13.16 -7.92
C SER A 375 -15.12 -14.20 -8.59
N ARG A 376 -13.80 -14.12 -8.37
CA ARG A 376 -12.84 -15.11 -8.87
C ARG A 376 -13.18 -16.52 -8.40
N CYS A 377 -13.50 -16.70 -7.12
CA CYS A 377 -13.93 -17.99 -6.59
C CYS A 377 -15.18 -18.51 -7.31
N GLN A 378 -16.19 -17.65 -7.48
CA GLN A 378 -17.41 -18.00 -8.20
C GLN A 378 -17.15 -18.35 -9.67
N GLU A 379 -16.25 -17.64 -10.35
CA GLU A 379 -15.81 -17.95 -11.71
C GLU A 379 -15.21 -19.35 -11.80
N ALA A 380 -14.27 -19.72 -10.92
CA ALA A 380 -13.69 -21.07 -10.89
C ALA A 380 -14.76 -22.13 -10.56
N LEU A 381 -15.53 -21.92 -9.49
CA LEU A 381 -16.53 -22.87 -9.03
C LEU A 381 -17.71 -23.05 -10.00
N SER A 382 -17.89 -22.16 -10.98
CA SER A 382 -18.84 -22.38 -12.07
C SER A 382 -18.51 -23.62 -12.92
N ASN A 383 -17.25 -24.07 -12.88
CA ASN A 383 -16.82 -25.30 -13.55
C ASN A 383 -17.01 -26.56 -12.67
N LEU A 384 -17.55 -26.44 -11.46
CA LEU A 384 -17.81 -27.56 -10.56
C LEU A 384 -19.31 -27.90 -10.53
N HIS A 385 -19.66 -29.06 -11.03
CA HIS A 385 -20.99 -29.64 -10.87
C HIS A 385 -21.03 -30.50 -9.61
N THR A 386 -22.13 -30.41 -8.86
CA THR A 386 -22.41 -31.30 -7.72
C THR A 386 -23.73 -32.00 -7.98
N ASP A 387 -23.68 -33.32 -8.07
CA ASP A 387 -24.86 -34.15 -8.26
C ASP A 387 -25.78 -34.06 -7.02
N PRO A 388 -27.06 -33.67 -7.17
CA PRO A 388 -27.94 -33.42 -6.04
C PRO A 388 -28.38 -34.68 -5.29
N GLU A 389 -28.27 -35.87 -5.90
CA GLU A 389 -28.69 -37.14 -5.29
C GLU A 389 -27.54 -37.81 -4.54
N THR A 390 -26.36 -37.82 -5.15
CA THR A 390 -25.17 -38.53 -4.66
C THR A 390 -24.18 -37.62 -3.91
N GLY A 391 -24.25 -36.31 -4.13
CA GLY A 391 -23.25 -35.34 -3.67
C GLY A 391 -21.90 -35.47 -4.37
N SER A 392 -21.81 -36.25 -5.46
CA SER A 392 -20.57 -36.43 -6.21
C SER A 392 -20.23 -35.19 -7.03
N HIS A 393 -18.93 -34.93 -7.18
CA HIS A 393 -18.43 -33.77 -7.91
C HIS A 393 -17.90 -34.17 -9.29
N SER A 394 -18.16 -33.34 -10.29
CA SER A 394 -17.61 -33.48 -11.64
C SER A 394 -17.29 -32.11 -12.24
N LEU A 395 -16.34 -32.07 -13.18
CA LEU A 395 -16.03 -30.84 -13.93
C LEU A 395 -17.05 -30.64 -15.05
N VAL A 396 -17.51 -29.41 -15.25
CA VAL A 396 -18.50 -29.06 -16.29
C VAL A 396 -17.84 -29.01 -17.68
N THR A 397 -16.62 -28.48 -17.76
CA THR A 397 -15.83 -28.36 -18.97
C THR A 397 -14.40 -28.81 -18.75
N LEU A 398 -13.84 -29.48 -19.75
CA LEU A 398 -12.45 -29.95 -19.82
C LEU A 398 -11.62 -29.14 -20.82
N GLN A 399 -12.07 -27.94 -21.20
CA GLN A 399 -11.32 -27.06 -22.08
C GLN A 399 -10.01 -26.60 -21.40
N PRO A 400 -8.83 -26.74 -22.03
CA PRO A 400 -7.55 -26.40 -21.39
C PRO A 400 -7.49 -24.98 -20.81
N THR A 401 -8.04 -24.00 -21.53
CA THR A 401 -8.10 -22.60 -21.07
C THR A 401 -8.96 -22.42 -19.82
N ALA A 402 -10.08 -23.13 -19.71
CA ALA A 402 -10.95 -23.09 -18.53
C ALA A 402 -10.28 -23.76 -17.33
N LEU A 403 -9.60 -24.88 -17.54
CA LEU A 403 -8.87 -25.62 -16.51
C LEU A 403 -7.68 -24.80 -15.99
N GLN A 404 -6.87 -24.23 -16.89
CA GLN A 404 -5.80 -23.30 -16.54
C GLN A 404 -6.33 -22.15 -15.67
N HIS A 405 -7.45 -21.54 -16.10
CA HIS A 405 -8.05 -20.43 -15.37
C HIS A 405 -8.49 -20.82 -13.96
N CYS A 406 -9.08 -22.02 -13.78
CA CYS A 406 -9.46 -22.53 -12.47
C CYS A 406 -8.24 -22.72 -11.56
N GLU A 407 -7.16 -23.30 -12.07
CA GLU A 407 -5.93 -23.53 -11.30
C GLU A 407 -5.19 -22.22 -10.96
N GLU A 408 -5.24 -21.21 -11.83
CA GLU A 408 -4.74 -19.86 -11.55
C GLU A 408 -5.50 -19.19 -10.41
N ILE A 409 -6.84 -19.28 -10.42
CA ILE A 409 -7.70 -18.78 -9.32
C ILE A 409 -7.38 -19.53 -8.02
N HIS A 410 -7.21 -20.85 -8.10
CA HIS A 410 -6.88 -21.68 -6.96
C HIS A 410 -5.59 -21.22 -6.28
N ASN A 411 -4.53 -20.98 -7.05
CA ASN A 411 -3.27 -20.42 -6.53
C ASN A 411 -3.46 -19.00 -5.97
N GLU A 412 -4.23 -18.15 -6.65
CA GLU A 412 -4.51 -16.80 -6.20
C GLU A 412 -5.19 -16.81 -4.82
N VAL A 413 -6.24 -17.61 -4.62
CA VAL A 413 -6.94 -17.70 -3.33
C VAL A 413 -6.00 -18.21 -2.22
N GLU A 414 -5.19 -19.25 -2.51
CA GLU A 414 -4.29 -19.82 -1.52
C GLU A 414 -3.18 -18.84 -1.10
N PHE A 415 -2.46 -18.26 -2.06
CA PHE A 415 -1.21 -17.54 -1.78
C PHE A 415 -1.37 -16.03 -1.66
N GLU A 416 -2.36 -15.45 -2.34
CA GLU A 416 -2.60 -14.01 -2.27
C GLU A 416 -3.58 -13.62 -1.17
N TRP A 417 -4.35 -14.58 -0.62
CA TRP A 417 -5.38 -14.31 0.38
C TRP A 417 -5.19 -15.13 1.65
N LEU A 418 -5.39 -16.45 1.59
CA LEU A 418 -5.43 -17.30 2.79
C LEU A 418 -4.09 -17.28 3.53
N ARG A 419 -2.99 -17.61 2.84
CA ARG A 419 -1.66 -17.64 3.46
C ARG A 419 -1.19 -16.26 3.89
N GLN A 420 -1.50 -15.21 3.13
CA GLN A 420 -1.21 -13.82 3.54
C GLN A 420 -1.93 -13.44 4.83
N TYR A 421 -3.21 -13.83 4.98
CA TYR A 421 -3.99 -13.56 6.19
C TYR A 421 -3.46 -14.34 7.39
N TRP A 422 -3.30 -15.66 7.26
CA TRP A 422 -2.89 -16.54 8.35
C TRP A 422 -1.41 -16.39 8.73
N PHE A 423 -0.55 -15.95 7.81
CA PHE A 423 0.85 -15.61 8.12
C PHE A 423 0.98 -14.44 9.11
N GLN A 424 -0.04 -13.58 9.19
CA GLN A 424 -0.09 -12.51 10.17
C GLN A 424 -0.62 -13.00 11.54
N GLY A 425 -0.85 -14.30 11.70
CA GLY A 425 -1.34 -14.90 12.93
C GLY A 425 -2.80 -14.55 13.21
N GLN A 426 -3.20 -14.68 14.47
CA GLN A 426 -4.58 -14.41 14.89
C GLN A 426 -4.85 -12.93 15.15
N ARG A 427 -3.92 -12.04 14.78
CA ARG A 427 -3.96 -10.61 15.12
C ARG A 427 -5.30 -9.97 14.77
N TYR A 428 -5.79 -10.16 13.55
CA TYR A 428 -7.04 -9.54 13.11
C TYR A 428 -8.25 -9.98 13.95
N ALA A 429 -8.38 -11.28 14.23
CA ALA A 429 -9.48 -11.84 15.01
C ALA A 429 -9.51 -11.36 16.46
N ARG A 430 -8.36 -10.93 17.03
CA ARG A 430 -8.28 -10.41 18.41
C ARG A 430 -9.03 -9.11 18.60
N PHE A 431 -9.02 -8.23 17.60
CA PHE A 431 -9.59 -6.89 17.70
C PHE A 431 -10.80 -6.69 16.78
N CYS A 432 -10.83 -7.34 15.61
CA CYS A 432 -11.92 -7.19 14.66
C CYS A 432 -12.25 -8.52 13.95
N SER A 433 -13.43 -9.07 14.21
CA SER A 433 -13.92 -10.32 13.61
C SER A 433 -14.46 -10.17 12.18
N TRP A 434 -14.31 -8.99 11.57
CA TRP A 434 -14.90 -8.71 10.24
C TRP A 434 -14.39 -9.68 9.18
N TRP A 435 -13.09 -9.98 9.18
CA TRP A 435 -12.45 -10.90 8.22
C TRP A 435 -12.66 -12.38 8.53
N SER A 436 -13.18 -12.74 9.72
CA SER A 436 -13.30 -14.15 10.12
C SER A 436 -14.23 -14.93 9.18
N ARG A 437 -15.46 -14.45 8.96
CA ARG A 437 -16.41 -15.12 8.04
C ARG A 437 -15.95 -15.10 6.57
N PRO A 438 -15.45 -13.96 6.03
CA PRO A 438 -14.85 -13.95 4.70
C PRO A 438 -13.74 -14.99 4.50
N MET A 439 -12.82 -15.12 5.46
CA MET A 439 -11.71 -16.07 5.35
C MET A 439 -12.17 -17.52 5.48
N GLU A 440 -13.16 -17.80 6.35
CA GLU A 440 -13.80 -19.12 6.41
C GLU A 440 -14.48 -19.49 5.08
N GLN A 441 -15.12 -18.53 4.41
CA GLN A 441 -15.74 -18.78 3.11
C GLN A 441 -14.68 -19.01 2.02
N LEU A 442 -13.64 -18.18 1.96
CA LEU A 442 -12.53 -18.39 1.01
C LEU A 442 -11.84 -19.74 1.20
N GLU A 443 -11.70 -20.22 2.44
CA GLU A 443 -11.13 -21.53 2.72
C GLU A 443 -12.06 -22.67 2.30
N LYS A 444 -13.39 -22.50 2.41
CA LYS A 444 -14.35 -23.48 1.86
C LYS A 444 -14.30 -23.53 0.34
N ASP A 445 -14.26 -22.37 -0.32
CA ASP A 445 -14.20 -22.27 -1.77
C ASP A 445 -12.87 -22.85 -2.30
N TRP A 446 -11.74 -22.52 -1.64
CA TRP A 446 -10.42 -23.11 -1.91
C TRP A 446 -10.44 -24.64 -1.75
N LYS A 447 -11.10 -25.17 -0.72
CA LYS A 447 -11.20 -26.62 -0.53
C LYS A 447 -12.00 -27.32 -1.64
N LEU A 448 -13.00 -26.67 -2.22
CA LEU A 448 -13.68 -27.18 -3.41
C LEU A 448 -12.76 -27.14 -4.64
N MET A 449 -11.88 -26.16 -4.74
CA MET A 449 -10.86 -26.11 -5.81
C MET A 449 -9.81 -27.21 -5.67
N GLU A 450 -9.44 -27.63 -4.46
CA GLU A 450 -8.63 -28.85 -4.26
C GLU A 450 -9.33 -30.09 -4.83
N THR A 451 -10.65 -30.21 -4.67
CA THR A 451 -11.44 -31.27 -5.31
C THR A 451 -11.42 -31.14 -6.83
N MET A 452 -11.53 -29.92 -7.37
CA MET A 452 -11.43 -29.69 -8.81
C MET A 452 -10.07 -30.13 -9.38
N THR A 453 -8.97 -29.80 -8.68
CA THR A 453 -7.62 -30.25 -9.09
C THR A 453 -7.51 -31.78 -9.07
N MET A 454 -8.13 -32.46 -8.10
CA MET A 454 -8.18 -33.93 -8.06
C MET A 454 -8.94 -34.51 -9.26
N LEU A 455 -10.11 -33.94 -9.57
CA LEU A 455 -10.90 -34.37 -10.74
C LEU A 455 -10.13 -34.13 -12.05
N PHE A 456 -9.44 -32.99 -12.15
CA PHE A 456 -8.61 -32.68 -13.31
C PHE A 456 -7.45 -33.68 -13.45
N LEU A 457 -6.77 -34.00 -12.36
CA LEU A 457 -5.73 -35.05 -12.34
C LEU A 457 -6.29 -36.39 -12.83
N ALA A 458 -7.47 -36.80 -12.36
CA ALA A 458 -8.11 -38.04 -12.79
C ALA A 458 -8.43 -38.04 -14.30
N THR A 459 -8.85 -36.90 -14.86
CA THR A 459 -9.05 -36.74 -16.31
C THR A 459 -7.74 -36.90 -17.09
N VAL A 460 -6.65 -36.29 -16.62
CA VAL A 460 -5.33 -36.39 -17.27
C VAL A 460 -4.80 -37.84 -17.24
N GLU A 461 -5.10 -38.58 -16.17
CA GLU A 461 -4.66 -39.97 -15.99
C GLU A 461 -5.52 -41.00 -16.74
N GLU A 462 -6.68 -40.62 -17.28
CA GLU A 462 -7.59 -41.56 -17.96
C GLU A 462 -6.97 -42.13 -19.25
N GLU A 463 -6.82 -43.46 -19.27
CA GLU A 463 -6.31 -44.21 -20.42
C GLU A 463 -7.42 -44.35 -21.48
N GLY A 464 -7.53 -43.38 -22.39
CA GLY A 464 -8.53 -43.39 -23.46
C GLY A 464 -8.73 -42.07 -24.21
N GLN A 465 -8.15 -40.96 -23.75
CA GLN A 465 -8.22 -39.66 -24.42
C GLN A 465 -7.22 -39.53 -25.59
N GLU A 466 -7.50 -38.61 -26.51
CA GLU A 466 -6.58 -38.25 -27.59
C GLU A 466 -5.25 -37.72 -27.01
N GLU A 467 -4.13 -38.26 -27.52
CA GLU A 467 -2.78 -38.05 -26.98
C GLU A 467 -2.38 -36.56 -26.92
N GLU A 468 -2.72 -35.79 -27.97
CA GLU A 468 -2.38 -34.37 -28.08
C GLU A 468 -3.15 -33.51 -27.05
N GLY A 469 -4.46 -33.72 -26.91
CA GLY A 469 -5.27 -33.01 -25.92
C GLY A 469 -4.90 -33.38 -24.48
N ARG A 470 -4.57 -34.66 -24.24
CA ARG A 470 -4.10 -35.12 -22.93
C ARG A 470 -2.78 -34.47 -22.52
N ARG A 471 -1.86 -34.32 -23.47
CA ARG A 471 -0.56 -33.66 -23.26
C ARG A 471 -0.73 -32.19 -22.89
N GLU A 472 -1.55 -31.43 -23.62
CA GLU A 472 -1.81 -30.02 -23.32
C GLU A 472 -2.39 -29.83 -21.90
N MET A 473 -3.33 -30.69 -21.53
CA MET A 473 -3.90 -30.72 -20.18
C MET A 473 -2.86 -31.05 -19.11
N ALA A 474 -2.00 -32.03 -19.36
CA ALA A 474 -0.91 -32.40 -18.44
C ALA A 474 0.10 -31.25 -18.28
N GLU A 475 0.47 -30.54 -19.35
CA GLU A 475 1.36 -29.36 -19.29
C GLU A 475 0.73 -28.23 -18.45
N THR A 476 -0.57 -27.98 -18.66
CA THR A 476 -1.35 -27.00 -17.90
C THR A 476 -1.36 -27.32 -16.40
N LEU A 477 -1.72 -28.57 -16.05
CA LEU A 477 -1.77 -29.03 -14.66
C LEU A 477 -0.39 -29.01 -14.01
N LEU A 478 0.64 -29.47 -14.72
CA LEU A 478 2.01 -29.51 -14.23
C LEU A 478 2.52 -28.12 -13.86
N SER A 479 2.29 -27.12 -14.72
CA SER A 479 2.68 -25.73 -14.46
C SER A 479 2.04 -25.20 -13.17
N ALA A 480 0.73 -25.41 -13.01
CA ALA A 480 0.00 -24.96 -11.82
C ALA A 480 0.44 -25.67 -10.53
N LEU A 481 0.59 -27.00 -10.56
CA LEU A 481 1.02 -27.80 -9.42
C LEU A 481 2.45 -27.48 -8.98
N THR A 482 3.35 -27.26 -9.93
CA THR A 482 4.76 -26.90 -9.65
C THR A 482 4.85 -25.56 -8.93
N ASP A 483 4.12 -24.55 -9.42
CA ASP A 483 4.04 -23.25 -8.76
C ASP A 483 3.42 -23.38 -7.36
N ARG A 484 2.31 -24.12 -7.23
CA ARG A 484 1.63 -24.36 -5.95
C ARG A 484 2.54 -25.05 -4.94
N HIS A 485 3.26 -26.10 -5.34
CA HIS A 485 4.19 -26.82 -4.48
C HIS A 485 5.33 -25.92 -3.99
N GLN A 486 5.96 -25.18 -4.91
CA GLN A 486 7.04 -24.25 -4.56
C GLN A 486 6.57 -23.14 -3.62
N GLN A 487 5.38 -22.59 -3.84
CA GLN A 487 4.83 -21.56 -2.97
C GLN A 487 4.43 -22.14 -1.60
N ARG A 488 3.83 -23.34 -1.53
CA ARG A 488 3.55 -24.03 -0.26
C ARG A 488 4.82 -24.20 0.58
N GLN A 489 5.91 -24.68 -0.02
CA GLN A 489 7.20 -24.80 0.68
C GLN A 489 7.72 -23.44 1.13
N THR A 490 7.68 -22.43 0.26
CA THR A 490 8.15 -21.08 0.58
C THR A 490 7.39 -20.49 1.78
N TRP A 491 6.07 -20.60 1.80
CA TRP A 491 5.25 -20.08 2.90
C TRP A 491 5.47 -20.87 4.20
N ARG A 492 5.60 -22.19 4.11
CA ARG A 492 5.92 -23.04 5.25
C ARG A 492 7.27 -22.65 5.87
N ASP A 493 8.31 -22.50 5.05
CA ASP A 493 9.63 -22.08 5.53
C ASP A 493 9.57 -20.71 6.24
N ARG A 494 8.78 -19.78 5.71
CA ARG A 494 8.57 -18.46 6.35
C ARG A 494 7.85 -18.57 7.69
N CYS A 495 6.79 -19.38 7.77
CA CYS A 495 6.07 -19.63 9.03
C CYS A 495 6.98 -20.26 10.09
N HIS A 496 7.92 -21.12 9.66
CA HIS A 496 8.86 -21.80 10.54
C HIS A 496 10.21 -21.07 10.70
N SER A 497 10.36 -19.86 10.15
CA SER A 497 11.60 -19.09 10.24
C SER A 497 11.97 -18.76 11.69
N SER A 498 13.27 -18.62 11.96
CA SER A 498 13.77 -18.28 13.30
C SER A 498 13.19 -16.97 13.82
N LEU A 499 12.96 -15.98 12.96
CA LEU A 499 12.30 -14.73 13.33
C LEU A 499 10.82 -14.91 13.66
N ALA A 500 10.07 -15.69 12.87
CA ALA A 500 8.67 -15.99 13.15
C ALA A 500 8.50 -16.66 14.52
N GLN A 501 9.42 -17.56 14.89
CA GLN A 501 9.41 -18.24 16.19
C GLN A 501 9.68 -17.33 17.40
N THR A 502 10.16 -16.09 17.19
CA THR A 502 10.33 -15.12 18.28
C THR A 502 9.04 -14.39 18.66
N LEU A 503 7.98 -14.50 17.85
CA LEU A 503 6.71 -13.83 18.08
C LEU A 503 5.88 -14.54 19.15
N PRO A 504 5.07 -13.79 19.93
CA PRO A 504 4.11 -14.40 20.83
C PRO A 504 3.07 -15.22 20.05
N PRO A 505 2.43 -16.25 20.65
CA PRO A 505 1.50 -17.14 19.96
C PRO A 505 0.37 -16.44 19.20
N GLU A 506 -0.11 -15.32 19.74
CA GLU A 506 -1.17 -14.48 19.18
C GLU A 506 -0.78 -13.77 17.88
N GLU A 507 0.53 -13.57 17.64
CA GLU A 507 1.10 -12.84 16.51
C GLU A 507 1.92 -13.75 15.59
N ALA A 508 2.24 -14.96 16.05
CA ALA A 508 3.01 -15.95 15.32
C ALA A 508 2.27 -16.36 14.02
N PRO A 509 2.99 -16.48 12.90
CA PRO A 509 2.43 -17.00 11.66
C PRO A 509 1.76 -18.36 11.85
N VAL A 510 0.62 -18.54 11.21
CA VAL A 510 -0.09 -19.81 11.15
C VAL A 510 0.05 -20.37 9.73
N ASP A 511 0.66 -21.55 9.59
CA ASP A 511 0.69 -22.29 8.32
C ASP A 511 -0.70 -22.85 8.05
N ARG A 512 -1.54 -22.05 7.38
CA ARG A 512 -2.93 -22.39 7.05
C ARG A 512 -3.27 -21.88 5.65
N PRO A 513 -3.90 -22.71 4.80
CA PRO A 513 -4.28 -24.11 5.04
C PRO A 513 -3.10 -25.08 5.10
N PHE A 514 -3.18 -26.06 6.02
CA PHE A 514 -2.22 -27.16 6.16
C PHE A 514 -2.93 -28.41 6.68
N TRP A 515 -2.53 -29.58 6.19
CA TRP A 515 -3.05 -30.89 6.61
C TRP A 515 -1.98 -31.97 6.52
N GLY A 516 -2.18 -33.06 7.27
CA GLY A 516 -1.29 -34.22 7.25
C GLY A 516 -1.58 -35.17 6.08
N VAL A 517 -0.68 -36.13 5.85
CA VAL A 517 -0.78 -37.12 4.74
C VAL A 517 -2.08 -37.92 4.79
N ASP A 518 -2.62 -38.16 5.99
CA ASP A 518 -3.79 -39.02 6.22
C ASP A 518 -5.06 -38.22 6.57
N ASP A 519 -5.17 -36.94 6.20
CA ASP A 519 -6.40 -36.17 6.46
C ASP A 519 -7.53 -36.61 5.50
N PRO A 520 -8.56 -37.34 5.99
CA PRO A 520 -9.64 -37.84 5.13
C PRO A 520 -10.52 -36.71 4.59
N GLY A 521 -10.40 -35.50 5.15
CA GLY A 521 -11.12 -34.33 4.71
C GLY A 521 -10.51 -33.67 3.48
N MET A 522 -9.32 -34.07 3.02
CA MET A 522 -8.62 -33.42 1.90
C MET A 522 -8.43 -34.39 0.73
N PRO A 523 -8.77 -33.99 -0.52
CA PRO A 523 -8.73 -34.90 -1.68
C PRO A 523 -7.32 -35.13 -2.23
N LEU A 524 -6.38 -34.22 -1.96
CA LEU A 524 -4.98 -34.28 -2.39
C LEU A 524 -4.05 -34.11 -1.19
N PRO A 525 -2.82 -34.66 -1.24
CA PRO A 525 -1.80 -34.39 -0.23
C PRO A 525 -1.35 -32.92 -0.28
N PHE A 526 -0.92 -32.40 0.86
CA PHE A 526 -0.32 -31.06 0.93
C PHE A 526 0.97 -30.99 0.08
N ASP A 527 1.81 -32.01 0.21
CA ASP A 527 3.02 -32.21 -0.59
C ASP A 527 2.65 -32.83 -1.95
N LEU A 528 2.86 -32.06 -3.01
CA LEU A 528 2.49 -32.41 -4.37
C LEU A 528 3.64 -33.07 -5.15
N ALA A 529 4.81 -33.31 -4.55
CA ALA A 529 6.00 -33.80 -5.26
C ALA A 529 5.75 -35.12 -6.02
N GLU A 530 5.06 -36.09 -5.40
CA GLU A 530 4.73 -37.36 -6.05
C GLU A 530 3.72 -37.18 -7.20
N ILE A 531 2.73 -36.30 -7.03
CA ILE A 531 1.73 -36.01 -8.07
C ILE A 531 2.40 -35.31 -9.26
N ILE A 532 3.28 -34.33 -9.00
CA ILE A 532 4.05 -33.64 -10.02
C ILE A 532 4.86 -34.66 -10.83
N SER A 533 5.60 -35.56 -10.16
CA SER A 533 6.38 -36.60 -10.86
C SER A 533 5.50 -37.54 -11.69
N ARG A 534 4.31 -37.89 -11.20
CA ARG A 534 3.32 -38.67 -11.97
C ARG A 534 2.88 -37.93 -13.22
N VAL A 535 2.45 -36.66 -13.11
CA VAL A 535 2.00 -35.85 -14.25
C VAL A 535 3.13 -35.64 -15.26
N GLU A 536 4.36 -35.36 -14.80
CA GLU A 536 5.55 -35.29 -15.66
C GLU A 536 5.75 -36.57 -16.47
N SER A 537 5.58 -37.74 -15.85
CA SER A 537 5.75 -39.01 -16.55
C SER A 537 4.75 -39.22 -17.69
N LEU A 538 3.58 -38.58 -17.63
CA LEU A 538 2.56 -38.65 -18.67
C LEU A 538 2.90 -37.82 -19.91
N LEU A 539 3.81 -36.84 -19.80
CA LEU A 539 4.30 -36.06 -20.94
C LEU A 539 5.32 -36.82 -21.79
N TRP A 540 5.89 -37.88 -21.24
CA TRP A 540 6.91 -38.73 -21.90
C TRP A 540 6.36 -40.07 -22.40
N ARG A 541 5.08 -40.35 -22.11
CA ARG A 541 4.32 -41.51 -22.60
C ARG A 541 3.42 -41.07 -23.73
#